data_AF-A0A6L3YV30-F1
#
_entry.id   AF-A0A6L3YV30-F1
#
_cell.length_a   1.000
_cell.length_b   1.000
_cell.length_c   1.000
_cell.angle_alpha   90.00
_cell.angle_beta   90.00
_cell.angle_gamma   90.00
#
_symmetry.space_group_name_H-M   'P 1'
#
loop_
_entity.id
_entity.type
_entity.pdbx_description
1 polymer ?
#
loop_
_entity_poly.entity_id
_entity_poly.type
_entity_poly.pdbx_seq_one_letter_code
_entity_poly.pdbx_strand_id
1 'polypeptide(L)'
;MDICTFWYGSRLRDVDCICLASMVMTGQRVKLFAYAPIENVPPGVELHDASSILPEATFKRLDPAYPNFRSRRTIVQFSDIFRIMLMKYQQGVWLDTDVYLLKQFHPDPNKPYLARENRFRVGVSALYLPHDHPIIREFEAYVAATYPLPSWLGIRRGKLRPLYYRLIGKEVTPASIGITVFGNDGISRLARKYGIFKNAAPQENFYYWVGKDATRIYNPAYGLEPINHPDFIGFHIHKKHKEVVSLQPGSFYIWAMDRVRPLLESQPNEELVEAN
;
A
#
# COMPACT_ATOMS: atom_id res chain seq x y z
N MET A 1 17.65 1.49 0.48
CA MET A 1 16.56 1.37 1.47
C MET A 1 15.83 0.06 1.27
N ASP A 2 15.40 -0.54 2.36
CA ASP A 2 14.55 -1.74 2.34
C ASP A 2 13.12 -1.37 1.90
N ILE A 3 12.47 -2.27 1.17
CA ILE A 3 11.04 -2.15 0.84
C ILE A 3 10.24 -2.77 1.98
N CYS A 4 9.21 -2.08 2.43
CA CYS A 4 8.33 -2.54 3.49
C CYS A 4 6.88 -2.53 3.02
N THR A 5 6.15 -3.57 3.40
CA THR A 5 4.73 -3.74 3.08
C THR A 5 4.00 -4.42 4.24
N PHE A 6 2.67 -4.49 4.19
CA PHE A 6 1.85 -5.09 5.24
C PHE A 6 0.78 -6.00 4.67
N TRP A 7 0.54 -7.12 5.34
CA TRP A 7 -0.56 -8.02 5.04
C TRP A 7 -1.31 -8.45 6.30
N TYR A 8 -2.63 -8.52 6.17
CA TYR A 8 -3.52 -9.04 7.21
C TYR A 8 -4.37 -10.17 6.62
N GLY A 9 -4.01 -11.40 6.95
CA GLY A 9 -4.68 -12.62 6.49
C GLY A 9 -3.69 -13.78 6.38
N SER A 10 -4.18 -15.02 6.31
CA SER A 10 -3.33 -16.23 6.24
C SER A 10 -2.73 -16.49 4.85
N ARG A 11 -3.24 -15.82 3.81
CA ARG A 11 -2.84 -16.08 2.43
C ARG A 11 -2.85 -14.81 1.60
N LEU A 12 -1.78 -14.58 0.83
CA LEU A 12 -1.66 -13.53 -0.18
C LEU A 12 -2.50 -13.88 -1.42
N ARG A 13 -2.99 -12.87 -2.14
CA ARG A 13 -3.62 -13.10 -3.46
C ARG A 13 -2.53 -13.31 -4.49
N ASP A 14 -2.88 -13.92 -5.62
CA ASP A 14 -1.93 -14.16 -6.72
C ASP A 14 -1.21 -12.88 -7.17
N VAL A 15 -1.96 -11.77 -7.32
CA VAL A 15 -1.38 -10.46 -7.67
C VAL A 15 -0.37 -9.95 -6.64
N ASP A 16 -0.57 -10.25 -5.35
CA ASP A 16 0.37 -9.85 -4.31
C ASP A 16 1.64 -10.69 -4.38
N CYS A 17 1.51 -12.01 -4.59
CA CYS A 17 2.68 -12.88 -4.81
C CYS A 17 3.50 -12.43 -6.02
N ILE A 18 2.84 -12.09 -7.14
CA ILE A 18 3.50 -11.57 -8.35
C ILE A 18 4.25 -10.26 -8.06
N CYS A 19 3.60 -9.32 -7.39
CA CYS A 19 4.18 -8.01 -7.09
C CYS A 19 5.35 -8.13 -6.10
N LEU A 20 5.22 -8.90 -5.02
CA LEU A 20 6.31 -9.11 -4.07
C LEU A 20 7.50 -9.82 -4.71
N ALA A 21 7.26 -10.84 -5.54
CA ALA A 21 8.31 -11.48 -6.33
C ALA A 21 9.04 -10.47 -7.23
N SER A 22 8.30 -9.57 -7.89
CA SER A 22 8.91 -8.51 -8.72
C SER A 22 9.80 -7.56 -7.92
N MET A 23 9.44 -7.25 -6.66
CA MET A 23 10.27 -6.45 -5.77
C MET A 23 11.57 -7.17 -5.43
N VAL A 24 11.51 -8.46 -5.07
CA VAL A 24 12.70 -9.29 -4.79
C VAL A 24 13.62 -9.37 -6.01
N MET A 25 13.06 -9.53 -7.22
CA MET A 25 13.83 -9.60 -8.46
C MET A 25 14.63 -8.32 -8.77
N THR A 26 14.34 -7.19 -8.13
CA THR A 26 15.18 -5.98 -8.24
C THR A 26 16.47 -6.06 -7.41
N GLY A 27 16.65 -7.12 -6.62
CA GLY A 27 17.76 -7.27 -5.67
C GLY A 27 17.58 -6.45 -4.38
N GLN A 28 16.44 -5.78 -4.19
CA GLN A 28 16.14 -5.08 -2.94
C GLN A 28 15.62 -6.05 -1.88
N ARG A 29 15.99 -5.78 -0.63
CA ARG A 29 15.43 -6.46 0.54
C ARG A 29 13.96 -6.08 0.72
N VAL A 30 13.08 -7.09 0.81
CA VAL A 30 11.62 -6.93 0.94
C VAL A 30 11.16 -7.46 2.29
N LYS A 31 10.57 -6.60 3.11
CA LYS A 31 9.99 -6.92 4.41
C LYS A 31 8.46 -6.91 4.33
N LEU A 32 7.84 -8.05 4.57
CA LEU A 32 6.40 -8.23 4.69
C LEU A 32 6.00 -8.30 6.16
N PHE A 33 5.37 -7.24 6.65
CA PHE A 33 4.88 -7.20 8.03
C PHE A 33 3.51 -7.88 8.14
N ALA A 34 3.37 -8.77 9.11
CA ALA A 34 2.12 -9.48 9.41
C ALA A 34 2.00 -9.79 10.92
N TYR A 35 0.79 -10.08 11.39
CA TYR A 35 0.54 -10.52 12.77
C TYR A 35 0.51 -12.05 12.91
N ALA A 36 0.39 -12.77 11.80
CA ALA A 36 0.29 -14.22 11.76
C ALA A 36 1.08 -14.77 10.55
N PRO A 37 1.46 -16.06 10.57
CA PRO A 37 2.06 -16.71 9.41
C PRO A 37 1.21 -16.60 8.15
N ILE A 38 1.89 -16.57 6.99
CA ILE A 38 1.28 -16.47 5.67
C ILE A 38 1.71 -17.69 4.85
N GLU A 39 0.75 -18.41 4.29
CA GLU A 39 0.96 -19.71 3.64
C GLU A 39 1.82 -19.66 2.38
N ASN A 40 1.72 -18.58 1.60
CA ASN A 40 2.23 -18.49 0.24
C ASN A 40 3.13 -17.27 0.01
N VAL A 41 4.02 -16.99 0.97
CA VAL A 41 5.01 -15.92 0.85
C VAL A 41 6.03 -16.26 -0.25
N PRO A 42 6.27 -15.37 -1.23
CA PRO A 42 7.26 -15.62 -2.28
C PRO A 42 8.69 -15.78 -1.73
N PRO A 43 9.53 -16.62 -2.35
CA PRO A 43 10.95 -16.72 -2.00
C PRO A 43 11.67 -15.36 -1.98
N GLY A 44 12.52 -15.15 -0.98
CA GLY A 44 13.28 -13.90 -0.80
C GLY A 44 12.50 -12.76 -0.12
N VAL A 45 11.21 -12.92 0.16
CA VAL A 45 10.46 -11.99 1.01
C VAL A 45 10.66 -12.37 2.48
N GLU A 46 11.07 -11.42 3.30
CA GLU A 46 11.25 -11.63 4.74
C GLU A 46 9.95 -11.32 5.49
N LEU A 47 9.51 -12.24 6.34
CA LEU A 47 8.39 -11.99 7.26
C LEU A 47 8.86 -11.26 8.52
N HIS A 48 8.14 -10.21 8.91
CA HIS A 48 8.41 -9.41 10.11
C HIS A 48 7.14 -9.26 10.95
N ASP A 49 7.27 -9.20 12.28
CA ASP A 49 6.13 -8.99 13.18
C ASP A 49 5.61 -7.55 13.09
N ALA A 50 4.37 -7.39 12.66
CA ALA A 50 3.69 -6.10 12.56
C ALA A 50 3.52 -5.39 13.91
N SER A 51 3.53 -6.13 15.03
CA SER A 51 3.42 -5.57 16.38
C SER A 51 4.58 -4.65 16.75
N SER A 52 5.73 -4.81 16.09
CA SER A 52 6.88 -3.92 16.22
C SER A 52 6.61 -2.48 15.74
N ILE A 53 5.61 -2.30 14.87
CA ILE A 53 5.24 -0.99 14.29
C ILE A 53 3.95 -0.47 14.90
N LEU A 54 2.91 -1.30 14.91
CA LEU A 54 1.63 -1.01 15.54
C LEU A 54 1.11 -2.28 16.21
N PRO A 55 0.69 -2.23 17.49
CA PRO A 55 0.03 -3.36 18.11
C PRO A 55 -1.26 -3.72 17.36
N GLU A 56 -1.56 -5.02 17.19
CA GLU A 56 -2.77 -5.48 16.51
C GLU A 56 -4.05 -4.92 17.16
N ALA A 57 -4.05 -4.76 18.49
CA ALA A 57 -5.14 -4.16 19.24
C ALA A 57 -5.52 -2.74 18.78
N THR A 58 -4.63 -2.04 18.04
CA THR A 58 -4.90 -0.73 17.42
C THR A 58 -6.07 -0.80 16.43
N PHE A 59 -6.42 -1.98 15.91
CA PHE A 59 -7.66 -2.16 15.13
C PHE A 59 -8.92 -1.69 15.86
N LYS A 60 -8.99 -1.86 17.20
CA LYS A 60 -10.11 -1.38 18.03
C LYS A 60 -10.32 0.12 17.94
N ARG A 61 -9.27 0.88 17.62
CA ARG A 61 -9.32 2.33 17.43
C ARG A 61 -10.11 2.75 16.18
N LEU A 62 -10.14 1.87 15.17
CA LEU A 62 -10.82 2.07 13.89
C LEU A 62 -12.20 1.41 13.87
N ASP A 63 -12.31 0.23 14.49
CA ASP A 63 -13.52 -0.57 14.55
C ASP A 63 -13.64 -1.24 15.94
N PRO A 64 -14.53 -0.74 16.82
CA PRO A 64 -14.71 -1.30 18.15
C PRO A 64 -15.13 -2.78 18.18
N ALA A 65 -15.60 -3.33 17.05
CA ALA A 65 -15.99 -4.74 16.95
C ALA A 65 -14.81 -5.70 16.71
N TYR A 66 -13.58 -5.23 16.55
CA TYR A 66 -12.40 -6.08 16.43
C TYR A 66 -12.36 -7.14 17.56
N PRO A 67 -12.12 -8.45 17.26
CA PRO A 67 -11.60 -8.98 15.98
C PRO A 67 -12.65 -9.20 14.87
N ASN A 68 -13.94 -9.05 15.18
CA ASN A 68 -15.03 -9.24 14.23
C ASN A 68 -15.36 -7.93 13.50
N PHE A 69 -14.51 -7.56 12.54
CA PHE A 69 -14.67 -6.32 11.79
C PHE A 69 -16.07 -6.15 11.20
N ARG A 70 -16.69 -4.98 11.44
CA ARG A 70 -17.93 -4.57 10.77
C ARG A 70 -17.69 -4.26 9.30
N SER A 71 -16.45 -3.91 8.94
CA SER A 71 -16.09 -3.59 7.57
C SER A 71 -14.65 -3.99 7.24
N ARG A 72 -14.45 -4.62 6.07
CA ARG A 72 -13.11 -4.83 5.50
C ARG A 72 -12.35 -3.52 5.23
N ARG A 73 -13.03 -2.36 5.19
CA ARG A 73 -12.40 -1.04 5.07
C ARG A 73 -11.49 -0.72 6.27
N THR A 74 -11.76 -1.31 7.42
CA THR A 74 -10.93 -1.16 8.62
C THR A 74 -9.50 -1.62 8.35
N ILE A 75 -9.31 -2.72 7.60
CA ILE A 75 -7.97 -3.22 7.23
C ILE A 75 -7.23 -2.24 6.32
N VAL A 76 -7.94 -1.64 5.35
CA VAL A 76 -7.36 -0.62 4.46
C VAL A 76 -6.92 0.62 5.25
N GLN A 77 -7.77 1.11 6.15
CA GLN A 77 -7.46 2.26 7.00
C GLN A 77 -6.33 1.97 7.98
N PHE A 78 -6.26 0.73 8.50
CA PHE A 78 -5.16 0.30 9.34
C PHE A 78 -3.85 0.29 8.58
N SER A 79 -3.83 -0.29 7.37
CA SER A 79 -2.67 -0.28 6.48
C SER A 79 -2.22 1.15 6.15
N ASP A 80 -3.16 2.08 5.96
CA ASP A 80 -2.86 3.50 5.76
C ASP A 80 -2.14 4.15 6.96
N ILE A 81 -2.46 3.75 8.19
CA ILE A 81 -1.77 4.24 9.39
C ILE A 81 -0.43 3.52 9.55
N PHE A 82 -0.43 2.19 9.37
CA PHE A 82 0.75 1.34 9.49
C PHE A 82 1.91 1.83 8.62
N ARG A 83 1.63 2.18 7.35
CA ARG A 83 2.68 2.66 6.44
C ARG A 83 3.35 3.95 6.87
N ILE A 84 2.65 4.82 7.60
CA ILE A 84 3.23 6.06 8.13
C ILE A 84 4.02 5.76 9.40
N MET A 85 3.46 4.93 10.29
CA MET A 85 4.09 4.56 11.56
C MET A 85 5.37 3.75 11.36
N LEU A 86 5.44 2.92 10.32
CA LEU A 86 6.64 2.25 9.82
C LEU A 86 7.84 3.20 9.71
N MET A 87 7.62 4.38 9.14
CA MET A 87 8.68 5.34 8.80
C MET A 87 9.24 6.02 10.05
N LYS A 88 8.43 6.15 11.11
CA LYS A 88 8.90 6.57 12.45
C LYS A 88 10.03 5.68 12.94
N TYR A 89 9.91 4.38 12.73
CA TYR A 89 10.86 3.37 13.19
C TYR A 89 11.94 3.06 12.14
N GLN A 90 12.12 3.92 11.14
CA GLN A 90 13.20 3.85 10.14
C GLN A 90 13.31 2.51 9.41
N GLN A 91 12.19 1.80 9.25
CA GLN A 91 12.20 0.43 8.72
C GLN A 91 12.51 0.34 7.22
N GLY A 92 12.13 1.37 6.45
CA GLY A 92 12.31 1.41 5.00
C GLY A 92 11.29 2.30 4.29
N VAL A 93 11.21 2.12 2.97
CA VAL A 93 10.23 2.76 2.09
C VAL A 93 8.98 1.90 1.97
N TRP A 94 7.81 2.51 1.89
CA TRP A 94 6.56 1.76 1.72
C TRP A 94 6.27 1.46 0.26
N LEU A 95 5.91 0.20 -0.02
CA LEU A 95 5.16 -0.21 -1.21
C LEU A 95 3.93 -1.05 -0.79
N ASP A 96 2.76 -0.80 -1.39
CA ASP A 96 1.61 -1.71 -1.23
C ASP A 96 1.95 -3.09 -1.85
N THR A 97 1.35 -4.15 -1.33
CA THR A 97 1.60 -5.53 -1.81
C THR A 97 1.22 -5.76 -3.27
N ASP A 98 0.45 -4.85 -3.88
CA ASP A 98 0.00 -4.90 -5.28
C ASP A 98 0.73 -3.90 -6.18
N VAL A 99 1.94 -3.49 -5.80
CA VAL A 99 2.86 -2.71 -6.65
C VAL A 99 3.86 -3.64 -7.33
N TYR A 100 3.76 -3.77 -8.65
CA TYR A 100 4.77 -4.46 -9.45
C TYR A 100 5.99 -3.56 -9.63
N LEU A 101 7.18 -4.02 -9.24
CA LEU A 101 8.40 -3.23 -9.29
C LEU A 101 9.32 -3.70 -10.43
N LEU A 102 9.72 -2.77 -11.30
CA LEU A 102 10.60 -3.07 -12.42
C LEU A 102 12.04 -2.59 -12.16
N LYS A 103 12.20 -1.43 -11.52
CA LYS A 103 13.48 -0.82 -11.18
C LYS A 103 13.64 -0.70 -9.67
N GLN A 104 14.88 -0.67 -9.19
CA GLN A 104 15.12 -0.40 -7.78
C GLN A 104 14.52 0.97 -7.38
N PHE A 105 13.87 1.00 -6.22
CA PHE A 105 13.25 2.17 -5.64
C PHE A 105 13.99 2.59 -4.37
N HIS A 106 14.76 3.67 -4.52
CA HIS A 106 15.58 4.28 -3.47
C HIS A 106 15.34 5.79 -3.43
N PRO A 107 14.26 6.25 -2.79
CA PRO A 107 14.07 7.68 -2.57
C PRO A 107 15.19 8.25 -1.69
N ASP A 108 15.46 9.55 -1.82
CA ASP A 108 16.44 10.27 -0.98
C ASP A 108 16.01 10.19 0.50
N PRO A 109 16.84 9.64 1.41
CA PRO A 109 16.51 9.50 2.84
C PRO A 109 16.22 10.82 3.55
N ASN A 110 16.70 11.95 3.00
CA ASN A 110 16.52 13.25 3.60
C ASN A 110 15.30 14.00 3.04
N LYS A 111 14.57 13.43 2.08
CA LYS A 111 13.44 14.08 1.42
C LYS A 111 12.20 13.19 1.41
N PRO A 112 11.00 13.75 1.61
CA PRO A 112 9.77 13.00 1.41
C PRO A 112 9.61 12.64 -0.07
N TYR A 113 9.17 11.41 -0.32
CA TYR A 113 8.78 10.94 -1.64
C TYR A 113 7.29 10.63 -1.66
N LEU A 114 6.59 11.25 -2.62
CA LEU A 114 5.20 10.97 -2.97
C LEU A 114 5.10 10.97 -4.48
N ALA A 115 4.30 10.08 -5.08
CA ALA A 115 3.97 10.12 -6.49
C ALA A 115 2.55 10.65 -6.71
N ARG A 116 2.35 11.39 -7.80
CA ARG A 116 1.01 11.85 -8.21
C ARG A 116 0.13 10.64 -8.57
N GLU A 117 -1.09 10.61 -8.06
CA GLU A 117 -2.13 9.73 -8.63
C GLU A 117 -2.88 10.47 -9.76
N ASN A 118 -3.00 11.79 -9.62
CA ASN A 118 -3.58 12.71 -10.60
C ASN A 118 -3.18 14.14 -10.22
N ARG A 119 -3.68 15.12 -10.99
CA ARG A 119 -3.44 16.56 -10.75
C ARG A 119 -3.76 17.03 -9.33
N PHE A 120 -4.71 16.39 -8.64
CA PHE A 120 -5.22 16.83 -7.33
C PHE A 120 -4.84 15.92 -6.18
N ARG A 121 -4.23 14.76 -6.42
CA ARG A 121 -3.93 13.80 -5.36
C ARG A 121 -2.59 13.14 -5.58
N VAL A 122 -1.95 12.80 -4.46
CA VAL A 122 -0.88 11.82 -4.44
C VAL A 122 -1.47 10.45 -4.17
N GLY A 123 -0.85 9.42 -4.73
CA GLY A 123 -1.09 8.06 -4.33
C GLY A 123 -0.35 7.72 -3.05
N VAL A 124 -0.72 6.60 -2.44
CA VAL A 124 -0.17 6.14 -1.15
C VAL A 124 0.37 4.71 -1.20
N SER A 125 0.40 4.14 -2.39
CA SER A 125 0.90 2.79 -2.66
C SER A 125 2.41 2.74 -2.82
N ALA A 126 3.05 3.89 -3.03
CA ALA A 126 4.50 4.04 -2.96
C ALA A 126 4.83 5.41 -2.34
N LEU A 127 5.39 5.41 -1.13
CA LEU A 127 5.75 6.65 -0.45
C LEU A 127 6.89 6.47 0.55
N TYR A 128 7.58 7.56 0.81
CA TYR A 128 8.57 7.66 1.88
C TYR A 128 8.45 9.01 2.58
N LEU A 129 8.63 9.01 3.90
CA LEU A 129 8.79 10.19 4.72
C LEU A 129 10.04 10.00 5.58
N PRO A 130 10.90 11.01 5.71
CA PRO A 130 11.92 11.01 6.76
C PRO A 130 11.27 10.77 8.13
N HIS A 131 11.96 10.04 9.01
CA HIS A 131 11.40 9.54 10.27
C HIS A 131 10.87 10.61 11.23
N ASP A 132 11.35 11.86 11.11
CA ASP A 132 10.98 13.01 11.91
C ASP A 132 9.96 13.93 11.21
N HIS A 133 9.49 13.55 10.02
CA HIS A 133 8.62 14.38 9.20
C HIS A 133 7.28 14.69 9.91
N PRO A 134 6.77 15.94 9.89
CA PRO A 134 5.59 16.35 10.65
C PRO A 134 4.31 15.54 10.38
N ILE A 135 4.18 14.94 9.18
CA ILE A 135 3.06 14.04 8.85
C ILE A 135 3.02 12.82 9.78
N ILE A 136 4.17 12.28 10.16
CA ILE A 136 4.24 11.14 11.09
C ILE A 136 3.62 11.54 12.43
N ARG A 137 3.95 12.74 12.93
CA ARG A 137 3.40 13.27 14.20
C ARG A 137 1.89 13.45 14.18
N GLU A 138 1.30 13.80 13.04
CA GLU A 138 -0.17 13.88 12.89
C GLU A 138 -0.81 12.49 13.08
N PHE A 139 -0.22 11.45 12.48
CA PHE A 139 -0.69 10.07 12.65
C PHE A 139 -0.47 9.56 14.07
N GLU A 140 0.65 9.88 14.70
CA GLU A 140 0.89 9.58 16.12
C GLU A 140 -0.16 10.21 17.02
N ALA A 141 -0.43 11.51 16.83
CA ALA A 141 -1.46 12.22 17.58
C ALA A 141 -2.84 11.59 17.36
N TYR A 142 -3.16 11.13 16.15
CA TYR A 142 -4.40 10.42 15.87
C TYR A 142 -4.51 9.09 16.64
N VAL A 143 -3.45 8.27 16.61
CA VAL A 143 -3.41 6.98 17.29
C VAL A 143 -3.55 7.14 18.80
N ALA A 144 -2.91 8.17 19.38
CA ALA A 144 -3.00 8.48 20.81
C ALA A 144 -4.31 9.15 21.23
N ALA A 145 -5.05 9.77 20.30
CA ALA A 145 -6.28 10.49 20.61
C ALA A 145 -7.46 9.56 20.88
N THR A 146 -8.41 10.04 21.69
CA THR A 146 -9.69 9.36 21.98
C THR A 146 -10.77 9.65 20.93
N TYR A 147 -10.70 10.80 20.24
CA TYR A 147 -11.70 11.20 19.27
C TYR A 147 -11.59 10.41 17.95
N PRO A 148 -12.66 9.79 17.42
CA PRO A 148 -12.57 8.80 16.33
C PRO A 148 -11.94 9.30 15.04
N LEU A 149 -12.04 10.59 14.72
CA LEU A 149 -11.65 11.15 13.43
C LEU A 149 -10.32 11.93 13.50
N PRO A 150 -9.51 11.89 12.44
CA PRO A 150 -8.27 12.65 12.40
C PRO A 150 -8.46 14.16 12.18
N SER A 151 -7.47 14.93 12.61
CA SER A 151 -7.43 16.41 12.59
C SER A 151 -7.40 17.02 11.19
N TRP A 152 -6.88 16.29 10.19
CA TRP A 152 -6.64 16.82 8.84
C TRP A 152 -7.86 16.78 7.92
N LEU A 153 -9.02 16.34 8.42
CA LEU A 153 -10.24 16.31 7.63
C LEU A 153 -10.73 17.72 7.29
N GLY A 154 -11.21 17.89 6.06
CA GLY A 154 -11.85 19.14 5.63
C GLY A 154 -13.24 19.31 6.21
N ILE A 155 -13.76 20.53 6.15
CA ILE A 155 -15.05 20.94 6.75
C ILE A 155 -16.18 19.92 6.48
N ARG A 156 -16.35 19.48 5.22
CA ARG A 156 -17.39 18.52 4.84
C ARG A 156 -17.30 17.18 5.59
N ARG A 157 -16.10 16.59 5.68
CA ARG A 157 -15.88 15.26 6.29
C ARG A 157 -15.59 15.31 7.79
N GLY A 158 -14.97 16.39 8.26
CA GLY A 158 -14.57 16.58 9.65
C GLY A 158 -15.61 17.26 10.54
N LYS A 159 -16.54 18.04 9.97
CA LYS A 159 -17.57 18.77 10.74
C LYS A 159 -18.99 18.43 10.31
N LEU A 160 -19.33 18.63 9.03
CA LEU A 160 -20.71 18.51 8.54
C LEU A 160 -21.23 17.06 8.58
N ARG A 161 -20.46 16.11 8.04
CA ARG A 161 -20.87 14.69 8.01
C ARG A 161 -20.99 14.05 9.40
N PRO A 162 -20.05 14.26 10.34
CA PRO A 162 -20.20 13.78 11.71
C PRO A 162 -21.42 14.38 12.42
N LEU A 163 -21.70 15.68 12.21
CA LEU A 163 -22.88 16.33 12.77
C LEU A 163 -24.16 15.66 12.25
N TYR A 164 -24.28 15.49 10.93
CA TYR A 164 -25.42 14.79 10.31
C TYR A 164 -25.60 13.37 10.85
N TYR A 165 -24.53 12.58 10.97
CA TYR A 165 -24.60 11.22 11.49
C TYR A 165 -25.09 11.18 12.95
N ARG A 166 -24.61 12.09 13.80
CA ARG A 166 -25.10 12.19 15.18
C ARG A 166 -26.60 12.52 15.23
N LEU A 167 -27.08 13.40 14.35
CA LEU A 167 -28.50 13.76 14.28
C LEU A 167 -29.40 12.58 13.89
N ILE A 168 -28.93 11.67 13.05
CA ILE A 168 -29.69 10.47 12.63
C ILE A 168 -29.38 9.23 13.48
N GLY A 169 -28.72 9.39 14.63
CA GLY A 169 -28.37 8.29 15.54
C GLY A 169 -27.32 7.30 14.99
N LYS A 170 -26.57 7.70 13.95
CA LYS A 170 -25.54 6.88 13.34
C LYS A 170 -24.18 7.10 13.99
N GLU A 171 -23.48 6.01 14.29
CA GLU A 171 -22.13 6.07 14.86
C GLU A 171 -21.11 6.72 13.90
N VAL A 172 -20.27 7.59 14.48
CA VAL A 172 -19.20 8.27 13.76
C VAL A 172 -17.91 7.47 13.90
N THR A 173 -17.55 6.75 12.83
CA THR A 173 -16.31 5.97 12.74
C THR A 173 -15.51 6.42 11.52
N PRO A 174 -14.20 6.19 11.48
CA PRO A 174 -13.41 6.50 10.28
C PRO A 174 -13.96 5.82 9.02
N ALA A 175 -14.38 4.56 9.14
CA ALA A 175 -14.98 3.81 8.04
C ALA A 175 -16.29 4.43 7.52
N SER A 176 -17.08 5.06 8.40
CA SER A 176 -18.35 5.72 8.02
C SER A 176 -18.14 7.09 7.37
N ILE A 177 -17.02 7.76 7.64
CA ILE A 177 -16.64 9.05 7.04
C ILE A 177 -16.02 8.88 5.65
N GLY A 178 -15.19 7.86 5.44
CA GLY A 178 -14.69 7.51 4.12
C GLY A 178 -13.41 6.67 4.15
N ILE A 179 -13.28 5.80 3.15
CA ILE A 179 -12.12 4.90 3.05
C ILE A 179 -10.79 5.66 2.87
N THR A 180 -10.79 6.80 2.17
CA THR A 180 -9.57 7.54 1.82
C THR A 180 -9.06 8.51 2.90
N VAL A 181 -9.63 8.47 4.10
CA VAL A 181 -9.35 9.43 5.19
C VAL A 181 -7.89 9.38 5.65
N PHE A 182 -7.30 8.19 5.69
CA PHE A 182 -5.88 8.00 6.04
C PHE A 182 -4.99 7.85 4.79
N GLY A 183 -5.53 7.30 3.70
CA GLY A 183 -4.86 7.21 2.40
C GLY A 183 -4.88 8.51 1.59
N ASN A 184 -5.22 8.42 0.29
CA ASN A 184 -4.97 9.48 -0.70
C ASN A 184 -5.52 10.86 -0.32
N ASP A 185 -6.72 10.96 0.26
CA ASP A 185 -7.29 12.28 0.66
C ASP A 185 -6.54 12.85 1.87
N GLY A 186 -6.27 12.02 2.89
CA GLY A 186 -5.51 12.41 4.07
C GLY A 186 -4.09 12.87 3.72
N ILE A 187 -3.33 12.01 3.05
CA ILE A 187 -1.96 12.32 2.65
C ILE A 187 -1.91 13.51 1.69
N SER A 188 -2.84 13.63 0.74
CA SER A 188 -2.85 14.81 -0.15
C SER A 188 -3.12 16.12 0.58
N ARG A 189 -3.92 16.12 1.66
CA ARG A 189 -4.17 17.31 2.49
C ARG A 189 -2.96 17.66 3.32
N LEU A 190 -2.38 16.67 3.98
CA LEU A 190 -1.18 16.82 4.80
C LEU A 190 0.02 17.25 3.94
N ALA A 191 0.19 16.67 2.76
CA ALA A 191 1.22 17.05 1.80
C ALA A 191 1.11 18.51 1.37
N ARG A 192 -0.11 19.05 1.24
CA ARG A 192 -0.32 20.49 0.99
C ARG A 192 -0.02 21.34 2.22
N LYS A 193 -0.52 20.92 3.39
CA LYS A 193 -0.29 21.59 4.68
C LYS A 193 1.21 21.81 4.94
N TYR A 194 2.03 20.80 4.64
CA TYR A 194 3.48 20.83 4.85
C TYR A 194 4.29 21.18 3.59
N GLY A 195 3.64 21.60 2.51
CA GLY A 195 4.32 22.14 1.33
C GLY A 195 5.07 21.13 0.45
N ILE A 196 4.90 19.82 0.67
CA ILE A 196 5.58 18.75 -0.08
C ILE A 196 4.80 18.28 -1.31
N PHE A 197 3.51 18.61 -1.40
CA PHE A 197 2.65 18.23 -2.53
C PHE A 197 3.19 18.73 -3.87
N LYS A 198 3.79 19.92 -3.93
CA LYS A 198 4.34 20.50 -5.17
C LYS A 198 5.54 19.74 -5.73
N ASN A 199 6.28 19.05 -4.88
CA ASN A 199 7.49 18.30 -5.22
C ASN A 199 7.22 16.80 -5.43
N ALA A 200 5.93 16.40 -5.48
CA ALA A 200 5.58 15.02 -5.74
C ALA A 200 6.08 14.59 -7.12
N ALA A 201 6.63 13.39 -7.19
CA ALA A 201 7.11 12.75 -8.41
C ALA A 201 5.96 12.58 -9.44
N PRO A 202 6.31 12.41 -10.73
CA PRO A 202 5.34 12.20 -11.80
C PRO A 202 4.38 11.05 -11.52
N GLN A 203 3.24 11.07 -12.22
CA GLN A 203 2.22 10.03 -12.06
C GLN A 203 2.76 8.68 -12.58
N GLU A 204 3.59 8.74 -13.59
CA GLU A 204 4.13 7.65 -14.38
C GLU A 204 5.09 6.76 -13.58
N ASN A 205 5.58 7.20 -12.42
CA ASN A 205 6.44 6.37 -11.55
C ASN A 205 5.73 5.09 -11.09
N PHE A 206 4.43 5.18 -10.77
CA PHE A 206 3.64 4.08 -10.19
C PHE A 206 2.16 4.05 -10.62
N TYR A 207 1.62 5.14 -11.17
CA TYR A 207 0.18 5.34 -11.41
C TYR A 207 -0.11 5.59 -12.90
N TYR A 208 0.60 4.89 -13.79
CA TYR A 208 0.55 5.13 -15.23
C TYR A 208 -0.88 4.99 -15.81
N TRP A 209 -1.62 3.93 -15.45
CA TRP A 209 -3.06 3.83 -15.75
C TRP A 209 -3.90 3.73 -14.48
N VAL A 210 -4.74 4.74 -14.27
CA VAL A 210 -5.63 4.86 -13.11
C VAL A 210 -7.11 4.92 -13.51
N GLY A 211 -8.00 4.74 -12.53
CA GLY A 211 -9.44 4.94 -12.72
C GLY A 211 -10.04 4.00 -13.79
N LYS A 212 -10.61 4.57 -14.85
CA LYS A 212 -11.20 3.78 -15.93
C LYS A 212 -10.14 3.00 -16.73
N ASP A 213 -8.95 3.59 -16.86
CA ASP A 213 -7.86 3.07 -17.67
C ASP A 213 -7.06 1.98 -16.98
N ALA A 214 -7.27 1.76 -15.68
CA ALA A 214 -6.60 0.69 -14.91
C ALA A 214 -6.71 -0.71 -15.54
N THR A 215 -7.77 -1.01 -16.31
CA THR A 215 -7.94 -2.31 -16.98
C THR A 215 -7.07 -2.49 -18.22
N ARG A 216 -6.37 -1.45 -18.68
CA ARG A 216 -5.45 -1.52 -19.82
C ARG A 216 -4.31 -2.50 -19.58
N ILE A 217 -3.93 -2.72 -18.33
CA ILE A 217 -2.91 -3.71 -17.94
C ILE A 217 -3.26 -5.14 -18.39
N TYR A 218 -4.55 -5.46 -18.53
CA TYR A 218 -5.05 -6.77 -18.95
C TYR A 218 -5.32 -6.85 -20.46
N ASN A 219 -5.11 -5.77 -21.21
CA ASN A 219 -5.46 -5.69 -22.62
C ASN A 219 -4.19 -5.63 -23.49
N PRO A 220 -3.99 -6.59 -24.41
CA PRO A 220 -2.79 -6.66 -25.25
C PRO A 220 -2.64 -5.47 -26.20
N ALA A 221 -3.71 -4.73 -26.51
CA ALA A 221 -3.64 -3.54 -27.36
C ALA A 221 -2.74 -2.43 -26.76
N TYR A 222 -2.53 -2.42 -25.45
CA TYR A 222 -1.63 -1.48 -24.78
C TYR A 222 -0.24 -2.09 -24.49
N GLY A 223 -0.12 -3.41 -24.62
CA GLY A 223 1.13 -4.15 -24.50
C GLY A 223 1.96 -3.75 -23.27
N LEU A 224 3.22 -3.37 -23.52
CA LEU A 224 4.19 -2.96 -22.51
C LEU A 224 4.46 -1.45 -22.51
N GLU A 225 3.57 -0.62 -23.06
CA GLU A 225 3.74 0.83 -23.15
C GLU A 225 4.39 1.49 -21.91
N PRO A 226 3.97 1.20 -20.66
CA PRO A 226 4.52 1.86 -19.48
C PRO A 226 6.02 1.68 -19.28
N ILE A 227 6.62 0.53 -19.67
CA ILE A 227 8.04 0.24 -19.39
C ILE A 227 8.99 1.15 -20.18
N ASN A 228 8.49 1.76 -21.25
CA ASN A 228 9.26 2.64 -22.12
C ASN A 228 9.29 4.09 -21.60
N HIS A 229 8.48 4.42 -20.58
CA HIS A 229 8.47 5.77 -20.01
C HIS A 229 9.71 6.00 -19.14
N PRO A 230 10.44 7.12 -19.30
CA PRO A 230 11.70 7.36 -18.59
C PRO A 230 11.53 7.32 -17.06
N ASP A 231 10.45 7.91 -16.56
CA ASP A 231 10.14 7.98 -15.13
C ASP A 231 9.52 6.70 -14.55
N PHE A 232 9.25 5.67 -15.37
CA PHE A 232 8.60 4.46 -14.89
C PHE A 232 9.51 3.68 -13.94
N ILE A 233 9.03 3.41 -12.72
CA ILE A 233 9.74 2.61 -11.70
C ILE A 233 9.01 1.29 -11.46
N GLY A 234 7.70 1.37 -11.29
CA GLY A 234 6.80 0.24 -11.09
C GLY A 234 5.36 0.60 -11.45
N PHE A 235 4.44 -0.30 -11.13
CA PHE A 235 3.03 -0.15 -11.49
C PHE A 235 2.13 -0.62 -10.35
N HIS A 236 1.24 0.25 -9.88
CA HIS A 236 0.20 -0.12 -8.93
C HIS A 236 -0.97 -0.82 -9.64
N ILE A 237 -1.19 -2.10 -9.36
CA ILE A 237 -2.21 -2.91 -10.03
C ILE A 237 -3.58 -2.69 -9.37
N HIS A 238 -4.37 -1.82 -9.98
CA HIS A 238 -5.77 -1.60 -9.64
C HIS A 238 -6.71 -2.67 -10.25
N LYS A 239 -7.99 -2.69 -9.83
CA LYS A 239 -9.07 -3.51 -10.40
C LYS A 239 -8.77 -5.02 -10.50
N LYS A 240 -8.08 -5.56 -9.49
CA LYS A 240 -7.68 -6.96 -9.31
C LYS A 240 -8.77 -7.97 -8.91
N HIS A 241 -10.04 -7.71 -9.19
CA HIS A 241 -11.12 -8.66 -8.87
C HIS A 241 -11.32 -9.63 -10.04
N LYS A 242 -11.73 -10.88 -9.72
CA LYS A 242 -11.72 -11.99 -10.68
C LYS A 242 -12.55 -11.72 -11.93
N GLU A 243 -13.59 -10.89 -11.82
CA GLU A 243 -14.48 -10.53 -12.92
C GLU A 243 -13.83 -9.57 -13.94
N VAL A 244 -12.74 -8.89 -13.57
CA VAL A 244 -12.05 -7.91 -14.42
C VAL A 244 -10.67 -8.37 -14.87
N VAL A 245 -10.00 -9.19 -14.06
CA VAL A 245 -8.70 -9.74 -14.43
C VAL A 245 -8.86 -10.60 -15.68
N SER A 246 -8.10 -10.27 -16.72
CA SER A 246 -8.07 -11.03 -17.98
C SER A 246 -6.66 -11.53 -18.26
N LEU A 247 -6.54 -12.81 -18.62
CA LEU A 247 -5.29 -13.49 -18.90
C LEU A 247 -5.03 -13.53 -20.41
N GLN A 248 -5.11 -12.37 -21.07
CA GLN A 248 -4.88 -12.26 -22.50
C GLN A 248 -3.38 -12.28 -22.81
N PRO A 249 -2.88 -13.21 -23.64
CA PRO A 249 -1.50 -13.21 -24.09
C PRO A 249 -1.11 -11.86 -24.71
N GLY A 250 0.11 -11.39 -24.41
CA GLY A 250 0.61 -10.10 -24.88
C GLY A 250 0.17 -8.88 -24.04
N SER A 251 -0.70 -9.06 -23.04
CA SER A 251 -0.98 -8.01 -22.05
C SER A 251 0.19 -7.81 -21.09
N PHE A 252 0.31 -6.59 -20.52
CA PHE A 252 1.29 -6.30 -19.47
C PHE A 252 1.19 -7.29 -18.31
N TYR A 253 -0.03 -7.64 -17.89
CA TYR A 253 -0.25 -8.51 -16.74
C TYR A 253 0.32 -9.92 -16.97
N ILE A 254 0.11 -10.52 -18.15
CA ILE A 254 0.69 -11.82 -18.49
C ILE A 254 2.22 -11.73 -18.55
N TRP A 255 2.76 -10.70 -19.21
CA TRP A 255 4.21 -10.49 -19.23
C TRP A 255 4.81 -10.35 -17.81
N ALA A 256 4.12 -9.61 -16.93
CA ALA A 256 4.53 -9.40 -15.55
C ALA A 256 4.53 -10.71 -14.75
N MET A 257 3.52 -11.56 -14.95
CA MET A 257 3.43 -12.92 -14.38
C MET A 257 4.56 -13.81 -14.87
N ASP A 258 4.79 -13.86 -16.18
CA ASP A 258 5.79 -14.73 -16.79
C ASP A 258 7.21 -14.37 -16.33
N ARG A 259 7.49 -13.07 -16.18
CA ARG A 259 8.78 -12.58 -15.70
C ARG A 259 9.13 -13.08 -14.30
N VAL A 260 8.16 -13.17 -13.39
CA VAL A 260 8.39 -13.57 -11.99
C VAL A 260 8.24 -15.07 -11.76
N ARG A 261 7.67 -15.80 -12.72
CA ARG A 261 7.39 -17.22 -12.62
C ARG A 261 8.58 -18.07 -12.17
N PRO A 262 9.81 -17.89 -12.71
CA PRO A 262 10.95 -18.70 -12.27
C PRO A 262 11.26 -18.57 -10.78
N LEU A 263 11.04 -17.39 -10.18
CA LEU A 263 11.25 -17.16 -8.76
C LEU A 263 10.12 -17.75 -7.90
N LEU A 264 8.88 -17.74 -8.41
CA LEU A 264 7.75 -18.33 -7.69
C LEU A 264 7.78 -19.87 -7.73
N GLU A 265 8.36 -20.45 -8.77
CA GLU A 265 8.52 -21.90 -8.94
C GLU A 265 9.80 -22.44 -8.29
N SER A 266 10.78 -21.58 -7.97
CA SER A 266 11.98 -21.97 -7.22
C SER A 266 11.65 -22.18 -5.74
N GLN A 267 10.94 -23.25 -5.41
CA GLN A 267 10.98 -23.78 -4.05
C GLN A 267 12.24 -24.62 -3.87
N PRO A 268 12.92 -24.57 -2.71
CA PRO A 268 13.97 -25.52 -2.42
C PRO A 268 13.36 -26.92 -2.38
N ASN A 269 13.91 -27.86 -3.15
CA ASN A 269 13.73 -29.28 -2.88
C ASN A 269 14.27 -29.54 -1.47
N GLU A 270 13.40 -29.64 -0.47
CA GLU A 270 13.68 -30.41 0.74
C GLU A 270 13.60 -31.89 0.39
N GLU A 271 14.61 -32.39 -0.34
CA GLU A 271 14.90 -33.82 -0.46
C GLU A 271 16.38 -33.99 -0.83
N LEU A 272 17.08 -34.84 -0.08
CA LEU A 272 18.54 -35.15 -0.10
C LEU A 272 19.39 -34.51 1.02
N VAL A 273 18.99 -34.69 2.29
CA VAL A 273 19.95 -34.91 3.39
C VAL A 273 19.62 -36.23 4.08
N GLU A 274 19.68 -37.33 3.34
CA GLU A 274 19.96 -38.67 3.87
C GLU A 274 20.66 -39.48 2.75
N ALA A 275 21.96 -39.24 2.58
CA ALA A 275 22.91 -40.20 2.00
C ALA A 275 24.33 -39.61 2.10
N ASN A 276 24.99 -39.86 3.23
CA ASN A 276 26.38 -40.34 3.36
C ASN A 276 26.87 -40.21 4.80
#